data_AF-K1TSL7-F1
#
_entry.id   AF-K1TSL7-F1
#
_cell.length_a   1.000
_cell.length_b   1.000
_cell.length_c   1.000
_cell.angle_alpha   90.00
_cell.angle_beta   90.00
_cell.angle_gamma   90.00
#
_symmetry.space_group_name_H-M   'P 1'
#
loop_
_entity.id
_entity.type
_entity.pdbx_description
1 polymer ?
#
loop_
_entity_poly.entity_id
_entity_poly.type
_entity_poly.pdbx_seq_one_letter_code
_entity_poly.pdbx_strand_id
1 'polypeptide(L)'
;LEFILSKALKSVPNVNVRGAITSFAGVRAHPVTDDFIIGYSDKNDRFINVAGIESPGLSAAPAIAKYVAELFAEKAAPQKKADFNGSRPAPVRFRNMTKEEREKLIAKDKRYGRIICRCETITEGEILDAIHAPVGARDVDGVKRRTRAGMGRCQGGFCGSKVVEILSKELGVPMNEITKFGGESKIIFDRTK
;
A
#
# COMPACT_ATOMS: atom_id res chain seq x y z
N LEU A 1 16.56 -17.44 5.79
CA LEU A 1 15.66 -18.17 4.87
C LEU A 1 15.71 -19.69 5.04
N GLU A 2 16.80 -20.25 5.57
CA GLU A 2 17.02 -21.69 5.75
C GLU A 2 15.81 -22.46 6.33
N PHE A 3 15.22 -21.97 7.43
CA PHE A 3 14.03 -22.58 8.03
C PHE A 3 12.86 -22.69 7.04
N ILE A 4 12.59 -21.65 6.26
CA ILE A 4 11.49 -21.65 5.28
C ILE A 4 11.79 -22.64 4.16
N LEU A 5 13.03 -22.65 3.66
CA LEU A 5 13.45 -23.53 2.57
C LEU A 5 13.40 -25.01 2.99
N SER A 6 13.87 -25.34 4.19
CA SER A 6 13.87 -26.72 4.69
C SER A 6 12.45 -27.26 4.91
N LYS A 7 11.50 -26.41 5.32
CA LYS A 7 10.08 -26.78 5.40
C LYS A 7 9.44 -26.91 4.02
N ALA A 8 9.70 -25.98 3.10
CA ALA A 8 9.13 -26.01 1.75
C ALA A 8 9.54 -27.26 0.97
N LEU A 9 10.80 -27.69 1.08
CA LEU A 9 11.34 -28.88 0.43
C LEU A 9 10.65 -30.18 0.88
N LYS A 10 10.04 -30.22 2.06
CA LYS A 10 9.26 -31.39 2.51
C LYS A 10 7.98 -31.58 1.70
N SER A 11 7.36 -30.49 1.25
CA SER A 11 6.13 -30.52 0.46
C SER A 11 6.40 -30.49 -1.04
N VAL A 12 7.43 -29.75 -1.47
CA VAL A 12 7.81 -29.60 -2.88
C VAL A 12 9.33 -29.84 -3.01
N PRO A 13 9.76 -31.09 -3.21
CA PRO A 13 11.18 -31.46 -3.24
C PRO A 13 12.01 -30.75 -4.31
N ASN A 14 11.36 -30.35 -5.41
CA ASN A 14 12.02 -29.70 -6.56
C ASN A 14 11.77 -28.18 -6.61
N VAL A 15 11.49 -27.52 -5.47
CA VAL A 15 11.26 -26.07 -5.45
C VAL A 15 12.49 -25.30 -5.93
N ASN A 16 12.32 -24.48 -6.97
CA ASN A 16 13.40 -23.65 -7.50
C ASN A 16 13.64 -22.42 -6.62
N VAL A 17 14.60 -22.51 -5.70
CA VAL A 17 14.97 -21.41 -4.81
C VAL A 17 15.55 -20.19 -5.53
N ARG A 18 16.16 -20.38 -6.72
CA ARG A 18 16.66 -19.28 -7.55
C ARG A 18 15.52 -18.46 -8.16
N GLY A 19 14.29 -18.97 -8.12
CA GLY A 19 13.08 -18.27 -8.55
C GLY A 19 12.54 -17.25 -7.55
N ALA A 20 13.11 -17.15 -6.35
CA ALA A 20 12.68 -16.18 -5.35
C ALA A 20 13.01 -14.74 -5.82
N ILE A 21 11.97 -13.92 -6.03
CA ILE A 21 12.12 -12.54 -6.54
C ILE A 21 12.12 -11.49 -5.44
N THR A 22 11.59 -11.80 -4.26
CA THR A 22 11.53 -10.89 -3.11
C THR A 22 11.34 -11.67 -1.82
N SER A 23 11.74 -11.08 -0.71
CA SER A 23 11.39 -11.51 0.65
C SER A 23 10.94 -10.30 1.47
N PHE A 24 10.13 -10.53 2.49
CA PHE A 24 9.71 -9.52 3.44
C PHE A 24 9.55 -10.16 4.82
N ALA A 25 9.56 -9.31 5.84
CA ALA A 25 9.27 -9.68 7.22
C ALA A 25 8.21 -8.73 7.77
N GLY A 26 7.47 -9.19 8.76
CA GLY A 26 6.50 -8.40 9.50
C GLY A 26 6.50 -8.83 10.96
N VAL A 27 6.15 -7.90 11.85
CA VAL A 27 5.99 -8.15 13.28
C VAL A 27 4.51 -8.31 13.57
N ARG A 28 4.15 -9.36 14.32
CA ARG A 28 2.77 -9.54 14.80
C ARG A 28 2.59 -8.76 16.09
N ALA A 29 1.47 -8.06 16.20
CA ALA A 29 1.05 -7.41 17.43
C ALA A 29 0.36 -8.43 18.35
N HIS A 30 1.13 -9.41 18.83
CA HIS A 30 0.61 -10.48 19.71
C HIS A 30 0.64 -10.00 21.18
N PRO A 31 -0.51 -9.88 21.85
CA PRO A 31 -0.56 -9.50 23.26
C PRO A 31 -0.36 -10.72 24.16
N VAL A 32 -0.02 -10.49 25.44
CA VAL A 32 0.09 -11.56 26.46
C VAL A 32 -1.26 -12.19 26.84
N THR A 33 -2.36 -11.55 26.45
CA THR A 33 -3.74 -11.97 26.77
C THR A 33 -4.32 -12.96 25.77
N ASP A 34 -3.62 -13.27 24.68
CA ASP A 34 -4.08 -14.13 23.57
C ASP A 34 -5.42 -13.68 22.93
N ASP A 35 -5.86 -12.44 23.17
CA ASP A 35 -7.06 -11.83 22.58
C ASP A 35 -6.88 -10.32 22.35
N PHE A 36 -7.71 -9.75 21.49
CA PHE A 36 -7.68 -8.34 21.11
C PHE A 36 -7.97 -7.44 22.32
N ILE A 37 -7.23 -6.35 22.42
CA ILE A 37 -7.44 -5.33 23.45
C ILE A 37 -8.21 -4.18 22.79
N ILE A 38 -9.54 -4.21 22.93
CA ILE A 38 -10.44 -3.18 22.39
C ILE A 38 -11.31 -2.60 23.51
N GLY A 39 -11.05 -1.34 23.87
CA GLY A 39 -11.78 -0.70 24.97
C GLY A 39 -11.09 0.57 25.47
N TYR A 40 -11.77 1.31 26.35
CA TYR A 40 -11.17 2.48 26.98
C TYR A 40 -9.98 2.11 27.86
N SER A 41 -9.01 3.02 27.98
CA SER A 41 -7.92 2.88 28.94
C SER A 41 -8.43 3.08 30.36
N ASP A 42 -7.99 2.22 31.28
CA ASP A 42 -8.20 2.40 32.73
C ASP A 42 -7.54 3.67 33.28
N LYS A 43 -6.60 4.26 32.54
CA LYS A 43 -5.87 5.47 32.92
C LYS A 43 -6.44 6.74 32.28
N ASN A 44 -7.20 6.61 31.20
CA ASN A 44 -7.76 7.74 30.47
C ASN A 44 -9.05 7.32 29.76
N ASP A 45 -10.17 7.79 30.27
CA ASP A 45 -11.51 7.50 29.77
C ASP A 45 -11.83 8.14 28.41
N ARG A 46 -10.92 8.95 27.87
CA ARG A 46 -10.97 9.54 26.51
C ARG A 46 -10.04 8.83 25.51
N PHE A 47 -9.37 7.76 25.92
CA PHE A 47 -8.46 6.99 25.07
C PHE A 47 -9.00 5.58 24.85
N ILE A 48 -9.21 5.18 23.60
CA ILE A 48 -9.64 3.82 23.22
C ILE A 48 -8.43 3.06 22.69
N ASN A 49 -8.10 1.93 23.32
CA ASN A 49 -7.15 0.97 22.80
C ASN A 49 -7.81 0.15 21.69
N VAL A 50 -7.06 -0.06 20.60
CA VAL A 50 -7.34 -1.05 19.56
C VAL A 50 -6.02 -1.75 19.28
N ALA A 51 -5.61 -2.60 20.22
CA ALA A 51 -4.27 -3.19 20.28
C ALA A 51 -4.35 -4.71 20.29
N GLY A 52 -3.21 -5.39 20.09
CA GLY A 52 -3.17 -6.85 20.07
C GLY A 52 -3.85 -7.47 18.84
N ILE A 53 -4.11 -6.68 17.79
CA ILE A 53 -4.88 -7.11 16.62
C ILE A 53 -4.00 -8.00 15.72
N GLU A 54 -3.99 -9.30 15.99
CA GLU A 54 -3.23 -10.29 15.22
C GLU A 54 -4.09 -11.04 14.19
N SER A 55 -4.27 -12.36 14.31
CA SER A 55 -5.21 -13.13 13.50
C SER A 55 -6.52 -13.28 14.28
N PRO A 56 -7.70 -12.99 13.70
CA PRO A 56 -8.01 -12.68 12.29
C PRO A 56 -8.12 -11.16 11.98
N GLY A 57 -7.18 -10.33 12.43
CA GLY A 57 -7.26 -8.87 12.43
C GLY A 57 -7.66 -8.22 11.10
N LEU A 58 -7.09 -8.65 9.97
CA LEU A 58 -7.44 -8.09 8.66
C LEU A 58 -8.90 -8.39 8.28
N SER A 59 -9.35 -9.62 8.51
CA SER A 59 -10.71 -10.06 8.21
C SER A 59 -11.73 -9.45 9.18
N ALA A 60 -11.33 -9.26 10.45
CA ALA A 60 -12.17 -8.69 11.50
C ALA A 60 -12.21 -7.15 11.48
N ALA A 61 -11.36 -6.47 10.70
CA ALA A 61 -11.25 -5.01 10.69
C ALA A 61 -12.60 -4.27 10.53
N PRO A 62 -13.54 -4.67 9.65
CA PRO A 62 -14.85 -4.02 9.56
C PRO A 62 -15.71 -4.19 10.82
N ALA A 63 -15.62 -5.34 11.50
CA ALA A 63 -16.35 -5.60 12.73
C ALA A 63 -15.75 -4.81 13.90
N ILE A 64 -14.42 -4.79 14.01
CA ILE A 64 -13.69 -3.97 14.97
C ILE A 64 -14.06 -2.49 14.81
N ALA A 65 -14.11 -1.99 13.57
CA ALA A 65 -14.47 -0.60 13.31
C ALA A 65 -15.89 -0.25 13.80
N LYS A 66 -16.87 -1.15 13.61
CA LYS A 66 -18.23 -0.96 14.13
C LYS A 66 -18.26 -0.96 15.65
N TYR A 67 -17.60 -1.95 16.27
CA TYR A 67 -17.52 -2.07 17.72
C TYR A 67 -16.86 -0.85 18.38
N VAL A 68 -15.76 -0.36 17.82
CA VAL A 68 -15.08 0.86 18.30
C VAL A 68 -15.97 2.10 18.12
N ALA A 69 -16.73 2.19 17.03
CA ALA A 69 -17.66 3.30 16.81
C ALA A 69 -18.81 3.32 17.83
N GLU A 70 -19.32 2.15 18.21
CA GLU A 70 -20.33 1.98 19.26
C GLU A 70 -19.77 2.41 20.63
N LEU A 71 -18.59 1.89 21.02
CA LEU A 71 -17.89 2.30 22.24
C LEU A 71 -17.61 3.81 22.30
N PHE A 72 -17.23 4.40 21.17
CA PHE A 72 -17.02 5.84 21.08
C PHE A 72 -18.34 6.61 21.25
N ALA A 73 -19.43 6.14 20.65
CA ALA A 73 -20.73 6.80 20.70
C ALA A 73 -21.32 6.85 22.13
N GLU A 74 -21.10 5.81 22.92
CA GLU A 74 -21.58 5.72 24.32
C GLU A 74 -21.06 6.86 25.20
N LYS A 75 -19.80 7.26 25.06
CA LYS A 75 -19.20 8.31 25.91
C LYS A 75 -19.12 9.68 25.24
N ALA A 76 -18.81 9.73 23.94
CA ALA A 76 -18.53 10.99 23.26
C ALA A 76 -19.79 11.69 22.72
N ALA A 77 -20.95 11.00 22.73
CA ALA A 77 -22.22 11.50 22.18
C ALA A 77 -22.05 12.24 20.82
N PRO A 78 -21.38 11.62 19.82
CA PRO A 78 -21.04 12.31 18.59
C PRO A 78 -22.28 12.58 17.74
N GLN A 79 -22.25 13.69 17.00
CA GLN A 79 -23.26 13.98 15.99
C GLN A 79 -22.86 13.40 14.63
N LYS A 80 -23.84 12.86 13.91
CA LYS A 80 -23.63 12.43 12.52
C LYS A 80 -23.36 13.64 11.64
N LYS A 81 -22.34 13.56 10.79
CA LYS A 81 -22.09 14.55 9.74
C LYS A 81 -23.12 14.37 8.62
N ALA A 82 -23.86 15.43 8.29
CA ALA A 82 -24.89 15.41 7.26
C ALA A 82 -24.30 15.21 5.84
N ASP A 83 -23.06 15.63 5.64
CA ASP A 83 -22.32 15.62 4.38
C ASP A 83 -21.27 14.50 4.29
N PHE A 84 -21.38 13.46 5.12
CA PHE A 84 -20.43 12.35 5.11
C PHE A 84 -20.44 11.59 3.78
N ASN A 85 -19.33 11.63 3.05
CA ASN A 85 -19.09 10.79 1.89
C ASN A 85 -18.32 9.53 2.29
N GLY A 86 -19.04 8.42 2.48
CA GLY A 86 -18.44 7.11 2.76
C GLY A 86 -17.97 6.35 1.52
N SER A 87 -18.19 6.90 0.32
CA SER A 87 -17.79 6.26 -0.92
C SER A 87 -16.37 6.66 -1.31
N ARG A 88 -15.59 5.66 -1.75
CA ARG A 88 -14.29 5.90 -2.39
C ARG A 88 -14.28 5.15 -3.72
N PRO A 89 -14.12 5.84 -4.86
CA PRO A 89 -14.04 5.16 -6.15
C PRO A 89 -12.86 4.17 -6.13
N ALA A 90 -13.08 3.00 -6.73
CA ALA A 90 -12.01 2.03 -6.90
C ALA A 90 -10.91 2.65 -7.78
N PRO A 91 -9.63 2.46 -7.43
CA PRO A 91 -8.55 2.91 -8.28
C PRO A 91 -8.61 2.16 -9.62
N VAL A 92 -8.23 2.84 -10.70
CA VAL A 92 -8.08 2.21 -12.01
C VAL A 92 -7.07 1.07 -11.92
N ARG A 93 -7.38 -0.04 -12.60
CA ARG A 93 -6.52 -1.23 -12.74
C ARG A 93 -6.42 -1.61 -14.20
N PHE A 94 -5.54 -0.92 -14.93
CA PHE A 94 -5.43 -1.05 -16.39
C PHE A 94 -5.18 -2.49 -16.84
N ARG A 95 -4.37 -3.23 -16.07
CA ARG A 95 -4.09 -4.67 -16.27
C ARG A 95 -5.33 -5.57 -16.30
N ASN A 96 -6.41 -5.19 -15.63
CA ASN A 96 -7.63 -6.01 -15.52
C ASN A 96 -8.69 -5.62 -16.55
N MET A 97 -8.48 -4.55 -17.33
CA MET A 97 -9.41 -4.06 -18.33
C MET A 97 -9.31 -4.83 -19.65
N THR A 98 -10.43 -4.89 -20.40
CA THR A 98 -10.45 -5.39 -21.78
C THR A 98 -9.73 -4.42 -22.74
N LYS A 99 -9.53 -4.84 -23.99
CA LYS A 99 -8.91 -3.99 -25.00
C LYS A 99 -9.77 -2.75 -25.27
N GLU A 100 -11.09 -2.91 -25.42
CA GLU A 100 -12.03 -1.83 -25.71
C GLU A 100 -12.09 -0.82 -24.56
N GLU A 101 -12.07 -1.30 -23.31
CA GLU A 101 -12.02 -0.44 -22.11
C GLU A 101 -10.72 0.38 -22.06
N ARG A 102 -9.59 -0.25 -22.37
CA ARG A 102 -8.29 0.43 -22.44
C ARG A 102 -8.28 1.50 -23.52
N GLU A 103 -8.77 1.19 -24.72
CA GLU A 103 -8.84 2.15 -25.83
C GLU A 103 -9.70 3.36 -25.48
N LYS A 104 -10.88 3.14 -24.87
CA LYS A 104 -11.74 4.22 -24.37
C LYS A 104 -11.06 5.08 -23.31
N LEU A 105 -10.37 4.45 -22.35
CA LEU A 105 -9.67 5.17 -21.30
C LEU A 105 -8.49 5.98 -21.85
N ILE A 106 -7.71 5.41 -22.78
CA ILE A 106 -6.59 6.09 -23.44
C ILE A 106 -7.08 7.27 -24.29
N ALA A 107 -8.23 7.12 -24.97
CA ALA A 107 -8.84 8.21 -25.74
C ALA A 107 -9.26 9.37 -24.83
N LYS A 108 -9.75 9.08 -23.62
CA LYS A 108 -10.11 10.08 -22.61
C LYS A 108 -8.88 10.73 -21.97
N ASP A 109 -7.86 9.93 -21.66
CA ASP A 109 -6.62 10.39 -21.03
C ASP A 109 -5.42 9.59 -21.55
N LYS A 110 -4.60 10.28 -22.36
CA LYS A 110 -3.42 9.69 -23.01
C LYS A 110 -2.38 9.14 -22.03
N ARG A 111 -2.38 9.57 -20.76
CA ARG A 111 -1.45 9.09 -19.72
C ARG A 111 -1.64 7.61 -19.41
N TYR A 112 -2.85 7.06 -19.60
CA TYR A 112 -3.08 5.62 -19.51
C TYR A 112 -2.53 4.82 -20.71
N GLY A 113 -2.10 5.50 -21.78
CA GLY A 113 -1.44 4.86 -22.91
C GLY A 113 0.06 4.59 -22.66
N ARG A 114 0.65 5.22 -21.65
CA ARG A 114 2.09 5.11 -21.36
C ARG A 114 2.35 4.10 -20.26
N ILE A 115 2.82 2.91 -20.62
CA ILE A 115 3.21 1.87 -19.66
C ILE A 115 4.53 2.24 -18.98
N ILE A 116 4.49 2.38 -17.65
CA ILE A 116 5.66 2.64 -16.81
C ILE A 116 6.22 1.32 -16.25
N CYS A 117 5.36 0.43 -15.74
CA CYS A 117 5.77 -0.89 -15.27
C CYS A 117 5.27 -1.98 -16.20
N ARG A 118 6.16 -2.61 -16.96
CA ARG A 118 5.81 -3.72 -17.87
C ARG A 118 5.42 -5.00 -17.13
N CYS A 119 6.05 -5.29 -15.99
CA CYS A 119 5.81 -6.54 -15.26
C CYS A 119 4.38 -6.62 -14.71
N GLU A 120 3.83 -5.49 -14.26
CA GLU A 120 2.49 -5.42 -13.65
C GLU A 120 1.47 -4.69 -14.54
N THR A 121 1.90 -4.28 -15.75
CA THR A 121 1.12 -3.49 -16.72
C THR A 121 0.52 -2.23 -16.07
N ILE A 122 1.37 -1.41 -15.46
CA ILE A 122 0.99 -0.17 -14.79
C ILE A 122 1.33 1.03 -15.67
N THR A 123 0.36 1.90 -15.84
CA THR A 123 0.40 3.11 -16.66
C THR A 123 0.90 4.34 -15.87
N GLU A 124 1.30 5.40 -16.57
CA GLU A 124 1.59 6.70 -15.96
C GLU A 124 0.33 7.28 -15.30
N GLY A 125 -0.84 7.12 -15.94
CA GLY A 125 -2.13 7.53 -15.37
C GLY A 125 -2.41 6.93 -14.00
N GLU A 126 -2.22 5.61 -13.83
CA GLU A 126 -2.41 4.94 -12.54
C GLU A 126 -1.45 5.43 -11.44
N ILE A 127 -0.23 5.83 -11.81
CA ILE A 127 0.74 6.40 -10.85
C ILE A 127 0.31 7.79 -10.42
N LEU A 128 -0.13 8.62 -11.36
CA LEU A 128 -0.63 9.97 -11.06
C LEU A 128 -1.89 9.93 -10.21
N ASP A 129 -2.85 9.05 -10.54
CA ASP A 129 -4.03 8.82 -9.70
C ASP A 129 -3.64 8.47 -8.26
N ALA A 130 -2.62 7.62 -8.10
CA ALA A 130 -2.14 7.22 -6.78
C ALA A 130 -1.50 8.39 -6.02
N ILE A 131 -0.84 9.32 -6.71
CA ILE A 131 -0.24 10.53 -6.11
C ILE A 131 -1.34 11.54 -5.73
N HIS A 132 -2.37 11.71 -6.56
CA HIS A 132 -3.45 12.67 -6.35
C HIS A 132 -4.57 12.18 -5.44
N ALA A 133 -4.64 10.88 -5.14
CA ALA A 133 -5.61 10.34 -4.21
C ALA A 133 -5.55 11.02 -2.83
N PRO A 134 -6.65 11.00 -2.05
CA PRO A 134 -6.61 11.38 -0.64
C PRO A 134 -5.54 10.56 0.10
N VAL A 135 -4.67 11.24 0.87
CA VAL A 135 -3.47 10.63 1.46
C VAL A 135 -2.66 9.89 0.38
N GLY A 136 -2.36 10.60 -0.71
CA GLY A 136 -1.74 10.02 -1.91
C GLY A 136 -0.32 9.50 -1.69
N ALA A 137 0.23 8.84 -2.71
CA ALA A 137 1.62 8.38 -2.70
C ALA A 137 2.59 9.58 -2.61
N ARG A 138 3.58 9.48 -1.73
CA ARG A 138 4.62 10.51 -1.54
C ARG A 138 6.04 9.98 -1.71
N ASP A 139 6.18 8.66 -1.81
CA ASP A 139 7.45 7.96 -1.94
C ASP A 139 7.28 6.74 -2.87
N VAL A 140 8.40 6.12 -3.25
CA VAL A 140 8.40 5.01 -4.23
C VAL A 140 7.59 3.81 -3.75
N ASP A 141 7.70 3.43 -2.48
CA ASP A 141 6.93 2.31 -1.94
C ASP A 141 5.45 2.68 -1.75
N GLY A 142 5.13 3.97 -1.60
CA GLY A 142 3.78 4.51 -1.58
C GLY A 142 3.08 4.33 -2.93
N VAL A 143 3.80 4.56 -4.03
CA VAL A 143 3.35 4.22 -5.39
C VAL A 143 3.23 2.72 -5.54
N LYS A 144 4.25 1.96 -5.10
CA LYS A 144 4.27 0.48 -5.17
C LYS A 144 3.06 -0.15 -4.48
N ARG A 145 2.75 0.24 -3.24
CA ARG A 145 1.62 -0.32 -2.47
C ARG A 145 0.26 0.04 -3.09
N ARG A 146 0.14 1.20 -3.73
CA ARG A 146 -1.13 1.67 -4.34
C ARG A 146 -1.37 1.14 -5.75
N THR A 147 -0.32 0.94 -6.53
CA THR A 147 -0.41 0.61 -7.98
C THR A 147 0.18 -0.73 -8.37
N ARG A 148 1.13 -1.25 -7.57
CA ARG A 148 2.02 -2.39 -7.88
C ARG A 148 3.21 -2.06 -8.80
N ALA A 149 3.42 -0.81 -9.21
CA ALA A 149 4.65 -0.44 -9.92
C ALA A 149 5.89 -0.79 -9.06
N GLY A 150 6.73 -1.68 -9.59
CA GLY A 150 7.89 -2.21 -8.85
C GLY A 150 7.64 -3.47 -8.01
N MET A 151 6.44 -4.09 -8.07
CA MET A 151 6.17 -5.37 -7.40
C MET A 151 6.36 -6.61 -8.29
N GLY A 152 6.53 -6.43 -9.60
CA GLY A 152 6.74 -7.54 -10.52
C GLY A 152 8.15 -8.14 -10.47
N ARG A 153 8.47 -9.08 -11.36
CA ARG A 153 9.73 -9.86 -11.34
C ARG A 153 11.01 -9.01 -11.20
N CYS A 154 11.06 -7.83 -11.79
CA CYS A 154 12.23 -6.94 -11.72
C CYS A 154 12.36 -6.13 -10.42
N GLN A 155 11.37 -6.18 -9.52
CA GLN A 155 11.34 -5.45 -8.24
C GLN A 155 11.64 -3.94 -8.36
N GLY A 156 11.24 -3.32 -9.47
CA GLY A 156 11.47 -1.91 -9.72
C GLY A 156 12.74 -1.59 -10.50
N GLY A 157 13.54 -2.59 -10.90
CA GLY A 157 14.79 -2.37 -11.65
C GLY A 157 14.63 -1.57 -12.95
N PHE A 158 13.48 -1.68 -13.64
CA PHE A 158 13.23 -0.93 -14.88
C PHE A 158 12.34 0.30 -14.72
N CYS A 159 11.37 0.23 -13.80
CA CYS A 159 10.36 1.30 -13.64
C CYS A 159 10.70 2.28 -12.52
N GLY A 160 11.63 1.92 -11.61
CA GLY A 160 11.93 2.69 -10.41
C GLY A 160 12.39 4.11 -10.69
N SER A 161 13.34 4.30 -11.62
CA SER A 161 13.82 5.63 -12.01
C SER A 161 12.70 6.50 -12.58
N LYS A 162 11.83 5.93 -13.42
CA LYS A 162 10.66 6.63 -13.96
C LYS A 162 9.64 7.00 -12.88
N VAL A 163 9.43 6.12 -11.88
CA VAL A 163 8.54 6.42 -10.75
C VAL A 163 9.09 7.58 -9.93
N VAL A 164 10.41 7.64 -9.70
CA VAL A 164 11.08 8.76 -9.03
C VAL A 164 10.91 10.06 -9.82
N GLU A 165 11.11 10.02 -11.14
CA GLU A 165 10.92 11.18 -12.02
C GLU A 165 9.47 11.70 -11.97
N ILE A 166 8.48 10.81 -12.04
CA ILE A 166 7.05 11.18 -11.95
C ILE A 166 6.74 11.80 -10.58
N LEU A 167 7.21 11.20 -9.48
CA LEU A 167 7.02 11.74 -8.14
C LEU A 167 7.67 13.12 -7.97
N SER A 168 8.92 13.28 -8.42
CA SER A 168 9.64 14.54 -8.35
C SER A 168 8.89 15.65 -9.09
N LYS A 169 8.48 15.37 -10.33
CA LYS A 169 7.70 16.31 -11.14
C LYS A 169 6.36 16.66 -10.51
N GLU A 170 5.61 15.66 -10.04
CA GLU A 170 4.24 15.84 -9.58
C GLU A 170 4.16 16.47 -8.18
N LEU A 171 5.17 16.23 -7.33
CA LEU A 171 5.25 16.81 -5.99
C LEU A 171 6.02 18.14 -5.95
N GLY A 172 6.68 18.51 -7.06
CA GLY A 172 7.47 19.73 -7.14
C GLY A 172 8.75 19.71 -6.29
N VAL A 173 9.29 18.52 -6.01
CA VAL A 173 10.51 18.34 -5.20
C VAL A 173 11.65 17.78 -6.06
N PRO A 174 12.91 18.13 -5.78
CA PRO A 174 14.07 17.54 -6.45
C PRO A 174 14.09 16.00 -6.39
N MET A 175 14.64 15.35 -7.43
CA MET A 175 14.71 13.88 -7.49
C MET A 175 15.47 13.25 -6.31
N ASN A 176 16.46 13.94 -5.75
CA ASN A 176 17.23 13.48 -4.59
C ASN A 176 16.49 13.64 -3.25
N GLU A 177 15.34 14.31 -3.23
CA GLU A 177 14.43 14.34 -2.08
C GLU A 177 13.40 13.20 -2.12
N ILE A 178 13.25 12.51 -3.25
CA ILE A 178 12.37 11.35 -3.33
C ILE A 178 13.00 10.16 -2.57
N THR A 179 12.24 9.68 -1.59
CA THR A 179 12.64 8.56 -0.73
C THR A 179 11.98 7.25 -1.17
N LYS A 180 12.48 6.14 -0.62
CA LYS A 180 11.91 4.81 -0.86
C LYS A 180 10.62 4.60 -0.06
N PHE A 181 10.60 4.96 1.22
CA PHE A 181 9.46 4.75 2.13
C PHE A 181 9.36 5.85 3.21
N GLY A 182 9.81 7.08 2.92
CA GLY A 182 9.85 8.19 3.88
C GLY A 182 11.13 8.23 4.72
N GLY A 183 11.25 9.28 5.55
CA GLY A 183 12.40 9.51 6.43
C GLY A 183 13.74 9.51 5.68
N GLU A 184 14.76 8.86 6.26
CA GLU A 184 16.13 8.81 5.73
C GLU A 184 16.33 7.79 4.59
N SER A 185 15.27 7.25 4.00
CA SER A 185 15.35 6.23 2.95
C SER A 185 15.69 6.81 1.56
N LYS A 186 16.78 7.58 1.46
CA LYS A 186 17.23 8.23 0.22
C LYS A 186 17.61 7.19 -0.84
N ILE A 187 17.17 7.44 -2.08
CA ILE A 187 17.49 6.60 -3.25
C ILE A 187 18.60 7.23 -4.09
N ILE A 188 18.59 8.57 -4.20
CA ILE A 188 19.56 9.35 -4.96
C ILE A 188 20.21 10.31 -3.96
N PHE A 189 21.54 10.24 -3.83
CA PHE A 189 22.29 11.07 -2.89
C PHE A 189 22.78 12.35 -3.57
N ASP A 190 23.56 12.19 -4.64
CA ASP A 190 24.15 13.29 -5.39
C ASP A 190 24.11 13.03 -6.88
N ARG A 191 24.27 14.11 -7.66
CA ARG A 191 24.54 13.98 -9.09
C ARG A 191 25.91 13.35 -9.28
N THR A 192 25.94 12.23 -9.98
CA THR A 192 27.19 11.73 -10.58
C THR A 192 27.65 12.75 -11.63
N LYS A 193 28.87 13.24 -11.45
CA LYS A 193 29.54 14.22 -12.32
C LYS A 193 29.53 13.80 -13.79
#